data_AF-A0A7W3R9V0-F1
#
_entry.id   AF-A0A7W3R9V0-F1
#
_cell.length_a   1.000
_cell.length_b   1.000
_cell.length_c   1.000
_cell.angle_alpha   90.00
_cell.angle_beta   90.00
_cell.angle_gamma   90.00
#
_symmetry.space_group_name_H-M   'P 1'
#
loop_
_entity.id
_entity.type
_entity.pdbx_description
1 polymer ?
#
loop_
_entity_poly.entity_id
_entity_poly.type
_entity_poly.pdbx_seq_one_letter_code
_entity_poly.pdbx_strand_id
1 'polypeptide(L)'
;MAHTLTKEDIDVAHLDDLARALSRHGHLTMIVTDGVPRLTVLNRAEPDRYATVICERGPGGEPWFWWSWADRIAPVADLDHAATVIDRSLR
;
A
#
# COMPACT_ATOMS: atom_id res chain seq x y z
N MET A 1 -23.82 -18.77 -5.58
CA MET A 1 -23.78 -17.31 -5.77
C MET A 1 -22.30 -16.92 -5.86
N ALA A 2 -21.80 -16.61 -7.05
CA ALA A 2 -20.42 -16.14 -7.18
C ALA A 2 -20.38 -14.68 -6.71
N HIS A 3 -19.65 -14.39 -5.63
CA HIS A 3 -19.34 -13.00 -5.29
C HIS A 3 -18.39 -12.48 -6.36
N THR A 4 -18.87 -11.59 -7.22
CA THR A 4 -18.00 -10.84 -8.13
C THR A 4 -17.16 -9.91 -7.24
N LEU A 5 -15.85 -10.16 -7.18
CA LEU A 5 -14.92 -9.26 -6.49
C LEU A 5 -15.02 -7.87 -7.12
N THR A 6 -15.27 -6.87 -6.30
CA THR A 6 -15.26 -5.48 -6.76
C THR A 6 -13.82 -5.01 -6.94
N LYS A 7 -13.62 -3.91 -7.67
CA LYS A 7 -12.29 -3.27 -7.79
C LYS A 7 -11.74 -2.91 -6.41
N GLU A 8 -12.62 -2.46 -5.51
CA GLU A 8 -12.26 -2.10 -4.14
C GLU A 8 -11.73 -3.30 -3.35
N ASP A 9 -12.37 -4.47 -3.47
CA ASP A 9 -11.89 -5.70 -2.83
C ASP A 9 -10.49 -6.10 -3.33
N ILE A 10 -10.21 -5.90 -4.62
CA ILE A 10 -8.91 -6.17 -5.24
C ILE A 10 -7.85 -5.17 -4.72
N ASP A 11 -8.19 -3.88 -4.69
CA ASP A 11 -7.30 -2.83 -4.18
C ASP A 11 -6.96 -3.08 -2.70
N VAL A 12 -7.95 -3.45 -1.88
CA VAL A 12 -7.74 -3.83 -0.47
C VAL A 12 -6.85 -5.05 -0.34
N ALA A 13 -7.03 -6.08 -1.18
CA ALA A 13 -6.18 -7.26 -1.16
C ALA A 13 -4.71 -6.93 -1.46
N HIS A 14 -4.45 -6.08 -2.47
CA HIS A 14 -3.10 -5.61 -2.76
C HIS A 14 -2.49 -4.80 -1.61
N LEU A 15 -3.28 -3.94 -0.96
CA LEU A 15 -2.83 -3.19 0.21
C LEU A 15 -2.57 -4.09 1.42
N ASP A 16 -3.34 -5.16 1.61
CA ASP A 16 -3.12 -6.16 2.68
C ASP A 16 -1.83 -6.96 2.46
N ASP A 17 -1.54 -7.37 1.22
CA ASP A 17 -0.28 -8.03 0.90
C ASP A 17 0.93 -7.11 1.15
N LEU A 18 0.82 -5.83 0.80
CA LEU A 18 1.84 -4.83 1.11
C LEU A 18 1.98 -4.60 2.62
N ALA A 19 0.86 -4.54 3.35
CA ALA A 19 0.85 -4.39 4.80
C ALA A 19 1.60 -5.54 5.50
N ARG A 20 1.39 -6.78 5.04
CA ARG A 20 2.12 -7.96 5.52
C ARG A 20 3.61 -7.86 5.23
N ALA A 21 3.99 -7.42 4.03
CA ALA A 21 5.39 -7.22 3.69
C ALA A 21 6.05 -6.20 4.63
N LEU A 22 5.44 -5.03 4.81
CA LEU A 22 5.93 -3.96 5.69
C LEU A 22 5.97 -4.35 7.17
N SER A 23 5.01 -5.14 7.64
CA SER A 23 4.98 -5.67 9.00
C SER A 23 6.21 -6.55 9.29
N ARG A 24 6.68 -7.33 8.29
CA ARG A 24 7.95 -8.10 8.41
C ARG A 24 9.18 -7.19 8.55
N HIS A 25 9.11 -5.96 8.06
CA HIS A 25 10.14 -4.93 8.22
C HIS A 25 10.00 -4.11 9.52
N GLY A 26 9.01 -4.43 10.37
CA GLY A 26 8.85 -3.80 11.68
C GLY A 26 7.95 -2.56 11.71
N HIS A 27 7.30 -2.22 10.60
CA HIS A 27 6.35 -1.11 10.52
C HIS A 27 4.99 -1.49 11.11
N LEU A 28 4.26 -0.50 11.60
CA LEU A 28 2.85 -0.64 11.95
C LEU A 28 2.00 -0.22 10.77
N THR A 29 0.99 -1.01 10.42
CA THR A 29 0.17 -0.79 9.23
C THR A 29 -1.31 -0.78 9.55
N MET A 30 -2.06 0.12 8.93
CA MET A 30 -3.51 0.22 9.06
C MET A 30 -4.14 0.45 7.68
N ILE A 31 -5.10 -0.39 7.31
CA ILE A 31 -5.89 -0.20 6.09
C ILE A 31 -7.15 0.58 6.45
N VAL A 32 -7.44 1.61 5.66
CA VAL A 32 -8.66 2.40 5.76
C VAL A 32 -9.45 2.22 4.46
N THR A 33 -10.68 1.72 4.58
CA THR A 33 -11.58 1.45 3.45
C THR A 33 -12.71 2.49 3.32
N ASP A 34 -12.70 3.53 4.15
CA ASP A 34 -13.64 4.64 3.98
C ASP A 34 -13.18 5.54 2.82
N GLY A 35 -13.93 5.49 1.71
CA GLY A 35 -13.59 6.13 0.45
C GLY A 35 -12.64 5.29 -0.41
N VAL A 36 -11.57 5.91 -0.93
CA VAL A 36 -10.52 5.18 -1.67
C VAL A 36 -9.70 4.37 -0.67
N PRO A 37 -9.58 3.03 -0.85
CA PRO A 37 -8.75 2.19 0.00
C PRO A 37 -7.31 2.71 0.08
N ARG A 38 -6.81 2.83 1.31
CA ARG A 38 -5.44 3.29 1.57
C ARG A 38 -4.80 2.53 2.72
N LEU A 39 -3.49 2.40 2.63
CA LEU A 39 -2.62 1.85 3.65
C LEU A 39 -1.85 2.97 4.32
N THR A 40 -2.07 3.18 5.61
CA THR A 40 -1.22 4.01 6.44
C THR A 40 -0.11 3.14 7.04
N VAL A 41 1.13 3.59 6.87
CA VAL A 41 2.34 2.92 7.37
C VAL A 41 3.00 3.85 8.37
N LEU A 42 3.21 3.40 9.60
CA LEU A 42 3.83 4.18 10.66
C LEU A 42 5.17 3.56 11.05
N ASN A 43 6.18 4.40 11.23
CA ASN A 43 7.41 4.01 11.88
C ASN A 43 7.15 3.79 13.38
N ARG A 44 7.41 2.58 13.87
CA ARG A 44 7.15 2.21 15.27
C ARG A 44 7.99 3.00 16.27
N ALA A 45 9.20 3.44 15.88
CA ALA A 45 10.08 4.22 16.73
C ALA A 45 9.76 5.73 16.72
N GLU A 46 9.16 6.22 15.63
CA GLU A 46 8.82 7.62 15.42
C GLU A 46 7.39 7.73 14.87
N PRO A 47 6.35 7.71 15.72
CA PRO A 47 4.94 7.68 15.29
C PRO A 47 4.52 8.89 14.42
N ASP A 48 5.23 10.01 14.55
CA ASP A 48 5.01 11.21 13.72
C ASP A 48 5.49 11.02 12.27
N ARG A 49 6.29 9.98 12.00
CA ARG A 49 6.71 9.58 10.65
C ARG A 49 5.78 8.49 10.13
N TYR A 50 4.91 8.89 9.21
CA TYR A 50 3.99 7.99 8.53
C TYR A 50 3.95 8.28 7.03
N ALA A 51 3.53 7.27 6.28
CA ALA A 51 3.24 7.40 4.87
C ALA A 51 1.86 6.82 4.56
N THR A 52 1.24 7.34 3.52
CA THR A 52 -0.04 6.83 3.01
C THR A 52 0.15 6.32 1.60
N VAL A 53 -0.24 5.07 1.39
CA VAL A 53 -0.12 4.35 0.12
C VAL A 53 -1.51 4.01 -0.39
N ILE A 54 -1.75 4.20 -1.68
CA ILE A 54 -2.98 3.79 -2.36
C ILE A 54 -2.66 2.79 -3.46
N CYS A 55 -3.65 2.00 -3.87
CA CYS A 55 -3.57 1.09 -5.01
C CYS A 55 -4.40 1.65 -6.14
N GLU A 56 -3.77 1.98 -7.27
CA GLU A 56 -4.42 2.51 -8.46
C GLU A 56 -3.76 1.99 -9.74
N ARG A 57 -4.50 2.04 -10.86
CA ARG A 57 -3.95 1.65 -12.16
C ARG A 57 -2.90 2.66 -12.61
N GLY A 58 -1.76 2.14 -13.06
CA GLY A 58 -0.73 2.96 -13.70
C GLY A 58 -0.94 3.19 -15.19
N PRO A 59 0.03 3.85 -15.85
CA PRO A 59 -0.10 4.27 -17.25
C PRO A 59 -0.37 3.13 -18.24
N GLY A 60 0.06 1.90 -17.90
CA GLY A 60 -0.18 0.69 -18.69
C GLY A 60 -1.47 -0.06 -18.33
N GLY A 61 -2.28 0.44 -17.40
CA GLY A 61 -3.50 -0.21 -16.92
C GLY A 61 -3.26 -1.27 -15.83
N GLU A 62 -2.01 -1.67 -15.59
CA GLU A 62 -1.66 -2.57 -14.49
C GLU A 62 -1.78 -1.87 -13.12
N PRO A 63 -2.13 -2.61 -12.05
CA PRO A 63 -2.19 -2.07 -10.69
C PRO A 63 -0.79 -1.73 -10.14
N TRP A 64 -0.69 -0.55 -9.51
CA TRP A 64 0.52 -0.02 -8.91
C TRP A 64 0.22 0.50 -7.50
N PHE A 65 1.25 0.49 -6.66
CA PHE A 65 1.27 1.25 -5.42
C PHE A 65 1.73 2.68 -5.70
N TRP A 66 1.01 3.63 -5.12
CA TRP A 66 1.25 5.06 -5.25
C TRP A 66 1.32 5.71 -3.89
N TRP A 67 2.11 6.76 -3.78
CA TRP A 67 1.98 7.71 -2.70
C TRP A 67 0.65 8.43 -2.79
N SER A 68 0.08 8.82 -1.65
CA SER A 68 -1.16 9.62 -1.63
C SER A 68 -1.02 10.99 -2.34
N TRP A 69 0.19 11.47 -2.58
CA TRP A 69 0.50 12.66 -3.38
C TRP A 69 0.85 12.34 -4.86
N ALA A 70 0.45 11.17 -5.35
CA ALA A 70 0.47 10.76 -6.76
C ALA A 70 1.85 10.47 -7.38
N ASP A 71 2.89 10.21 -6.58
CA ASP A 71 4.16 9.67 -7.09
C ASP A 71 4.19 8.13 -6.99
N ARG A 72 4.89 7.47 -7.92
CA ARG A 72 4.88 6.00 -8.05
C ARG A 72 5.81 5.36 -7.04
N ILE A 73 5.36 4.25 -6.44
CA ILE A 73 6.17 3.42 -5.56
C ILE A 73 6.70 2.22 -6.36
N ALA A 74 5.80 1.31 -6.75
CA ALA A 74 6.14 0.08 -7.47
C ALA A 74 4.87 -0.58 -8.06
N PRO A 75 4.99 -1.47 -9.05
CA PRO A 75 3.90 -2.38 -9.43
C PRO A 75 3.47 -3.26 -8.26
N VAL A 76 2.20 -3.65 -8.16
CA VAL A 76 1.74 -4.54 -7.06
C VAL A 76 2.38 -5.94 -7.09
N ALA A 77 2.93 -6.33 -8.23
CA ALA A 77 3.66 -7.59 -8.40
C ALA A 77 5.04 -7.59 -7.71
N ASP A 78 5.56 -6.43 -7.30
CA ASP A 78 6.88 -6.28 -6.68
C ASP A 78 6.77 -5.70 -5.26
N LEU A 79 6.24 -6.53 -4.35
CA LEU A 79 6.02 -6.18 -2.94
C LEU A 79 7.31 -5.84 -2.20
N ASP A 80 8.40 -6.55 -2.47
CA ASP A 80 9.67 -6.35 -1.78
C ASP A 80 10.32 -5.03 -2.19
N HIS A 81 10.25 -4.67 -3.48
CA HIS A 81 10.67 -3.34 -3.93
C HIS A 81 9.79 -2.25 -3.32
N ALA A 82 8.45 -2.43 -3.33
CA ALA A 82 7.52 -1.48 -2.73
C ALA A 82 7.83 -1.24 -1.24
N ALA A 83 8.01 -2.31 -0.47
CA ALA A 83 8.34 -2.24 0.96
C ALA A 83 9.68 -1.54 1.20
N THR A 84 10.69 -1.80 0.35
CA THR A 84 12.01 -1.14 0.45
C THR A 84 11.93 0.36 0.19
N VAL A 85 11.18 0.78 -0.83
CA VAL A 85 10.96 2.20 -1.14
C VAL A 85 10.25 2.89 0.03
N ILE A 86 9.23 2.25 0.60
CA ILE A 86 8.47 2.79 1.72
C ILE A 86 9.31 2.87 2.99
N ASP A 87 10.04 1.80 3.33
CA ASP A 87 10.96 1.78 4.47
C ASP A 87 11.96 2.94 4.39
N ARG A 88 12.53 3.18 3.21
CA ARG A 88 13.48 4.28 3.00
C ARG A 88 12.85 5.65 3.22
N SER A 89 11.59 5.84 2.85
CA SER A 89 10.89 7.12 3.02
C SER A 89 10.59 7.45 4.50
N LEU A 90 10.55 6.43 5.35
CA LEU A 90 10.21 6.53 6.78
C LEU A 90 11.43 6.59 7.72
N ARG A 91 12.65 6.59 7.15
CA ARG A 91 13.93 6.73 7.88
C ARG A 91 14.36 8.18 8.10
#